data_AF-A0A928Z1I3-F1
#
_entry.id   AF-A0A928Z1I3-F1
#
_cell.length_a   1.000
_cell.length_b   1.000
_cell.length_c   1.000
_cell.angle_alpha   90.00
_cell.angle_beta   90.00
_cell.angle_gamma   90.00
#
_symmetry.space_group_name_H-M   'P 1'
#
loop_
_entity.id
_entity.type
_entity.pdbx_description
1 polymer ?
#
loop_
_entity_poly.entity_id
_entity_poly.type
_entity_poly.pdbx_seq_one_letter_code
_entity_poly.pdbx_strand_id
1 'polypeptide(L)'
;MIETAQDVQAIEAVIPAAQAIVCQLWAKLETLDTRIRRREIGSGLDWHLARAIELAQSLPLSAPANLGIWTDEATPDEIAHKIIGQVNWVNPIN
;
A
#
# COMPACT_ATOMS: atom_id res chain seq x y z
N MET A 1 1.21 4.18 -7.95
CA MET A 1 1.33 2.94 -7.15
C MET A 1 2.77 2.49 -7.27
N ILE A 2 3.38 2.01 -6.19
CA ILE A 2 4.79 1.59 -6.19
C ILE A 2 4.80 0.07 -6.32
N GLU A 3 5.30 -0.42 -7.45
CA GLU A 3 5.36 -1.86 -7.76
C GLU A 3 6.81 -2.32 -7.93
N THR A 4 7.74 -1.40 -8.22
CA THR A 4 9.14 -1.67 -8.53
C THR A 4 10.09 -0.70 -7.81
N ALA A 5 11.36 -1.10 -7.66
CA ALA A 5 12.38 -0.24 -7.07
C ALA A 5 12.60 1.06 -7.88
N GLN A 6 12.38 1.01 -9.20
CA GLN A 6 12.45 2.17 -10.08
C GLN A 6 11.39 3.22 -9.72
N ASP A 7 10.20 2.79 -9.26
CA ASP A 7 9.16 3.72 -8.81
C ASP A 7 9.61 4.52 -7.57
N VAL A 8 10.33 3.86 -6.66
CA VAL A 8 10.90 4.50 -5.45
C VAL A 8 12.00 5.48 -5.85
N GLN A 9 12.92 5.04 -6.71
CA GLN A 9 14.02 5.87 -7.21
C GLN A 9 13.52 7.13 -7.93
N ALA A 10 12.43 7.02 -8.69
CA ALA A 10 11.83 8.18 -9.36
C ALA A 10 11.30 9.22 -8.36
N ILE A 11 10.79 8.80 -7.21
CA ILE A 11 10.34 9.69 -6.14
C ILE A 11 11.54 10.33 -5.44
N GLU A 12 12.56 9.54 -5.08
CA GLU A 12 13.75 10.05 -4.39
C GLU A 12 14.56 11.01 -5.28
N ALA A 13 14.57 10.81 -6.60
CA ALA A 13 15.28 11.67 -7.54
C ALA A 13 14.74 13.11 -7.58
N VAL A 14 13.47 13.33 -7.23
CA VAL A 14 12.84 14.67 -7.26
C VAL A 14 12.80 15.36 -5.90
N ILE A 15 13.17 14.66 -4.81
CA ILE A 15 13.19 15.21 -3.45
C ILE A 15 14.62 15.10 -2.90
N PRO A 16 15.38 16.22 -2.80
CA PRO A 16 16.74 16.19 -2.30
C PRO A 16 16.86 15.52 -0.93
N ALA A 17 17.79 14.57 -0.81
CA ALA A 17 18.06 13.78 0.40
C ALA A 17 16.86 12.97 0.94
N ALA A 18 15.83 12.71 0.12
CA ALA A 18 14.74 11.83 0.52
C ALA A 18 15.21 10.38 0.68
N GLN A 19 14.67 9.73 1.71
CA GLN A 19 14.69 8.29 1.89
C GLN A 19 13.24 7.84 2.02
N ALA A 20 12.73 7.21 0.98
CA ALA A 20 11.34 6.79 0.93
C ALA A 20 11.13 5.53 1.77
N ILE A 21 10.03 5.49 2.52
CA ILE A 21 9.55 4.28 3.17
C ILE A 21 8.27 3.85 2.45
N VAL A 22 8.30 2.66 1.85
CA VAL A 22 7.19 2.05 1.15
C VAL A 22 6.42 1.15 2.10
N CYS A 23 5.20 1.54 2.42
CA CYS A 23 4.25 0.73 3.19
C CYS A 23 3.29 0.03 2.23
N GLN A 24 3.28 -1.31 2.26
CA GLN A 24 2.32 -2.11 1.52
C GLN A 24 1.12 -2.43 2.40
N LEU A 25 -0.08 -2.07 1.92
CA LEU A 25 -1.33 -2.36 2.61
C LEU A 25 -1.89 -3.69 2.09
N TRP A 26 -2.12 -4.62 3.01
CA TRP A 26 -2.70 -5.92 2.74
C TRP A 26 -4.14 -5.99 3.23
N ALA A 27 -4.94 -6.76 2.52
CA ALA A 27 -6.27 -7.17 2.95
C ALA A 27 -6.55 -8.55 2.37
N LYS A 28 -7.43 -9.32 2.99
CA LYS A 28 -7.91 -10.57 2.40
C LYS A 28 -8.59 -10.29 1.06
N LEU A 29 -8.55 -11.25 0.14
CA LEU A 29 -9.22 -11.12 -1.18
C LEU A 29 -10.71 -10.84 -1.04
N GLU A 30 -11.39 -11.45 -0.06
CA GLU A 30 -12.81 -11.19 0.25
C GLU A 30 -13.06 -9.73 0.65
N THR A 31 -12.14 -9.15 1.43
CA THR A 31 -12.19 -7.76 1.87
C THR A 31 -11.93 -6.83 0.68
N LEU A 32 -10.97 -7.14 -0.19
CA LEU A 32 -10.71 -6.39 -1.41
C LEU A 32 -11.91 -6.40 -2.37
N ASP A 33 -12.50 -7.57 -2.62
CA ASP A 33 -13.69 -7.72 -3.46
C ASP A 33 -14.84 -6.84 -2.92
N THR A 34 -15.14 -6.96 -1.63
CA THR A 34 -16.19 -6.18 -0.97
C THR A 34 -15.94 -4.67 -1.09
N ARG A 35 -14.71 -4.22 -0.83
CA ARG A 35 -14.33 -2.80 -0.90
C ARG A 35 -14.42 -2.26 -2.33
N ILE A 36 -13.99 -3.04 -3.32
CA ILE A 36 -14.01 -2.65 -4.74
C ILE A 36 -15.46 -2.57 -5.23
N ARG A 37 -16.30 -3.57 -4.96
CA ARG A 37 -17.73 -3.57 -5.34
C ARG A 37 -18.52 -2.42 -4.70
N ARG A 38 -18.11 -1.98 -3.52
CA ARG A 38 -18.72 -0.82 -2.86
C ARG A 38 -18.33 0.51 -3.53
N ARG A 39 -17.12 0.60 -4.10
CA ARG A 39 -16.56 1.83 -4.67
C ARG A 39 -16.85 1.97 -6.17
N GLU A 40 -16.72 0.87 -6.91
CA GLU A 40 -16.82 0.84 -8.37
C GLU A 40 -18.19 0.33 -8.81
N ILE A 41 -18.84 1.07 -9.71
CA ILE A 41 -20.12 0.71 -10.31
C ILE A 41 -19.95 0.70 -11.82
N GLY A 42 -20.48 -0.33 -12.49
CA GLY A 42 -20.49 -0.41 -13.96
C GLY A 42 -19.29 -1.12 -14.57
N SER A 43 -18.94 -0.76 -15.80
CA SER A 43 -18.09 -1.56 -16.70
C SER A 43 -16.63 -1.72 -16.27
N GLY A 44 -16.15 -0.92 -15.31
CA GLY A 44 -14.78 -1.03 -14.78
C GLY A 44 -14.60 -2.08 -13.68
N LEU A 45 -15.71 -2.59 -13.11
CA LEU A 45 -15.66 -3.43 -11.92
C LEU A 45 -14.82 -4.70 -12.10
N ASP A 46 -15.05 -5.43 -13.19
CA ASP A 46 -14.35 -6.69 -13.45
C ASP A 46 -12.85 -6.48 -13.64
N TRP A 47 -12.46 -5.38 -14.30
CA TRP A 47 -11.06 -5.01 -14.45
C TRP A 47 -10.42 -4.70 -13.09
N HIS A 48 -11.09 -3.91 -12.24
CA HIS A 48 -10.57 -3.58 -10.91
C HIS A 48 -10.44 -4.82 -10.01
N LEU A 49 -11.40 -5.74 -10.07
CA LEU A 49 -11.33 -7.00 -9.33
C LEU A 49 -10.18 -7.88 -9.80
N ALA A 50 -10.03 -8.07 -11.12
CA ALA A 50 -8.95 -8.85 -11.70
C ALA A 50 -7.57 -8.26 -11.33
N ARG A 51 -7.42 -6.93 -11.46
CA ARG A 51 -6.18 -6.25 -11.10
C ARG A 51 -5.86 -6.34 -9.61
N ALA A 52 -6.87 -6.26 -8.74
CA ALA A 52 -6.66 -6.40 -7.30
C ALA A 52 -6.19 -7.80 -6.91
N ILE A 53 -6.72 -8.86 -7.55
CA ILE A 53 -6.27 -10.23 -7.33
C ILE A 53 -4.82 -10.41 -7.81
N GLU A 54 -4.51 -9.93 -9.01
CA GLU A 54 -3.15 -9.98 -9.56
C GLU A 54 -2.14 -9.32 -8.62
N LEU A 55 -2.44 -8.10 -8.17
CA LEU A 55 -1.58 -7.33 -7.27
C LEU A 55 -1.44 -7.96 -5.88
N ALA A 56 -2.52 -8.52 -5.33
CA ALA A 56 -2.48 -9.22 -4.05
C ALA A 56 -1.56 -10.45 -4.08
N GLN A 57 -1.37 -11.05 -5.26
CA GLN A 57 -0.48 -12.19 -5.46
C GLN A 57 0.96 -11.76 -5.78
N SER A 58 1.15 -10.74 -6.61
CA SER A 58 2.48 -10.35 -7.11
C SER A 58 3.25 -9.47 -6.13
N LEU A 59 2.60 -8.46 -5.54
CA LEU A 59 3.30 -7.45 -4.75
C LEU A 59 4.01 -8.01 -3.51
N PRO A 60 3.48 -9.00 -2.76
CA PRO A 60 4.24 -9.60 -1.65
C PRO A 60 5.58 -10.24 -2.06
N LEU A 61 5.76 -10.52 -3.36
CA LEU A 61 6.97 -11.16 -3.90
C LEU A 61 7.93 -10.15 -4.55
N SER A 62 7.41 -9.06 -5.11
CA SER A 62 8.19 -8.17 -5.99
C SER A 62 8.22 -6.70 -5.56
N ALA A 63 7.29 -6.25 -4.72
CA ALA A 63 7.22 -4.85 -4.36
C ALA A 63 8.42 -4.46 -3.48
N PRO A 64 8.98 -3.25 -3.62
CA PRO A 64 10.05 -2.76 -2.77
C PRO A 64 9.51 -2.28 -1.41
N ALA A 65 8.66 -3.06 -0.77
CA ALA A 65 8.00 -2.70 0.48
C ALA A 65 8.96 -2.82 1.66
N ASN A 66 9.06 -1.77 2.47
CA ASN A 66 9.77 -1.79 3.74
C ASN A 66 8.92 -2.44 4.84
N LEU A 67 7.59 -2.27 4.76
CA LEU A 67 6.62 -2.71 5.75
C LEU A 67 5.36 -3.24 5.09
N GLY A 68 4.78 -4.31 5.65
CA GLY A 68 3.48 -4.85 5.26
C GLY A 68 2.47 -4.67 6.39
N ILE A 69 1.28 -4.15 6.07
CA ILE A 69 0.25 -3.82 7.07
C ILE A 69 -1.08 -4.42 6.65
N TRP A 70 -1.56 -5.38 7.43
CA TRP A 70 -2.92 -5.89 7.30
C TRP A 70 -3.94 -4.84 7.75
N THR A 71 -4.92 -4.59 6.87
CA THR A 71 -5.97 -3.58 7.03
C THR A 71 -7.36 -4.19 7.23
N ASP A 72 -7.46 -5.52 7.28
CA ASP A 72 -8.71 -6.18 7.66
C ASP A 72 -9.09 -5.74 9.07
N GLU A 73 -10.37 -5.39 9.26
CA GLU A 73 -10.98 -4.99 10.54
C GLU A 73 -10.42 -3.72 11.19
N ALA A 74 -9.32 -3.16 10.69
CA ALA A 74 -8.71 -1.94 11.19
C ALA A 74 -9.35 -0.69 10.56
N THR A 75 -9.58 0.32 11.40
CA THR A 75 -9.94 1.66 10.97
C THR A 75 -8.74 2.38 10.35
N PRO A 76 -8.96 3.42 9.52
CA PRO A 76 -7.87 4.25 9.00
C PRO A 76 -6.96 4.85 10.08
N ASP A 77 -7.54 5.21 11.24
CA ASP A 77 -6.79 5.76 12.37
C ASP A 77 -5.85 4.73 13.00
N GLU A 78 -6.32 3.50 13.22
CA GLU A 78 -5.47 2.41 13.73
C GLU A 78 -4.36 2.05 12.74
N ILE A 79 -4.64 2.09 11.43
CA ILE A 79 -3.64 1.86 10.39
C ILE A 79 -2.57 2.97 10.42
N ALA A 80 -2.98 4.24 10.55
CA ALA A 80 -2.06 5.36 10.63
C ALA A 80 -1.13 5.25 11.86
N HIS A 81 -1.68 4.93 13.04
CA HIS A 81 -0.90 4.72 14.25
C HIS A 81 0.09 3.55 14.12
N LYS A 82 -0.32 2.44 13.47
CA LYS A 82 0.59 1.32 13.17
C LYS A 82 1.73 1.76 12.26
N ILE A 83 1.44 2.51 11.20
CA ILE A 83 2.47 3.04 10.29
C ILE A 83 3.45 3.89 11.08
N ILE A 84 2.95 4.91 11.78
CA ILE A 84 3.77 5.88 12.53
C ILE A 84 4.69 5.16 13.53
N GLY A 85 4.16 4.19 14.27
CA GLY A 85 4.93 3.43 15.26
C GLY A 85 6.03 2.56 14.64
N GLN A 86 5.87 2.09 13.40
CA GLN A 86 6.87 1.27 12.71
C GLN A 86 7.91 2.08 11.95
N VAL A 87 7.52 3.23 11.39
CA VAL A 87 8.42 4.07 10.59
C VAL A 87 9.19 5.11 11.40
N ASN A 88 8.94 5.20 12.72
CA ASN A 88 9.55 6.17 13.62
C ASN A 88 9.44 7.63 13.10
N TRP A 89 8.37 7.94 12.39
CA TRP A 89 8.17 9.21 11.65
C TRP A 89 8.25 10.44 12.56
N VAL A 90 7.87 10.29 13.83
CA VAL A 90 7.72 11.40 14.79
C VAL A 90 8.86 11.51 15.79
N ASN A 91 9.99 10.83 15.58
CA ASN A 91 11.21 11.19 16.28
C ASN A 91 11.97 12.23 15.46
N PRO A 92 11.87 13.55 15.79
CA PRO A 92 12.87 14.47 15.32
C PRO A 92 14.21 13.96 15.85
N ILE A 93 15.15 13.73 14.94
CA ILE A 93 16.55 13.53 15.29
C ILE A 93 16.95 14.76 16.11
N ASN A 94 17.21 14.56 17.41
CA ASN A 94 18.01 15.48 18.21
C ASN A 94 19.48 15.33 17.82
#